data_AF-A0A2M8B3M9-F1
#
_entry.id   AF-A0A2M8B3M9-F1
#
_cell.length_a   1.000
_cell.length_b   1.000
_cell.length_c   1.000
_cell.angle_alpha   90.00
_cell.angle_beta   90.00
_cell.angle_gamma   90.00
#
_symmetry.space_group_name_H-M   'P 1'
#
loop_
_entity.id
_entity.type
_entity.pdbx_description
1 polymer ?
#
loop_
_entity_poly.entity_id
_entity_poly.type
_entity_poly.pdbx_seq_one_letter_code
_entity_poly.pdbx_strand_id
1 'polypeptide(L)' 'MRTVGHRRERPITFSASVARLIEGVRFNDEIHKLPTGNTTFIPKGVYHFSRHEDANRHWQDCVAEGMAKIALERT' A
#
# COMPACT_ATOMS: atom_id res chain seq x y z
N MET A 1 -4.37 20.50 0.79
CA MET A 1 -4.09 19.07 1.03
C MET A 1 -4.47 18.74 2.47
N ARG A 2 -5.41 17.82 2.70
CA ARG A 2 -5.83 17.44 4.06
C ARG A 2 -5.05 16.19 4.45
N THR A 3 -4.18 16.28 5.45
CA THR A 3 -3.48 15.11 6.00
C THR A 3 -4.50 14.23 6.70
N VAL A 4 -4.71 13.02 6.19
CA VAL A 4 -5.60 12.02 6.80
C VAL A 4 -4.73 10.98 7.49
N GLY A 5 -4.82 10.94 8.82
CA GLY A 5 -4.04 10.05 9.67
C GLY A 5 -2.63 10.56 9.98
N HIS A 6 -2.14 10.22 11.17
CA HIS A 6 -0.76 10.46 11.59
C HIS A 6 -0.10 9.12 11.90
N ARG A 7 1.03 8.82 11.24
CA ARG A 7 1.84 7.65 11.57
C ARG A 7 2.40 7.85 12.98
N ARG A 8 2.08 6.94 13.90
CA ARG A 8 2.75 6.87 15.20
C ARG A 8 4.03 6.06 15.04
N GLU A 9 5.17 6.74 15.01
CA GLU A 9 6.46 6.06 15.05
C GLU A 9 6.64 5.37 16.41
N ARG A 10 7.11 4.12 16.39
CA ARG A 10 7.40 3.38 17.61
C ARG A 10 8.88 3.53 17.96
N PRO A 11 9.22 3.68 19.25
CA PRO A 11 10.62 3.79 19.67
C PRO A 11 11.36 2.48 19.36
N ILE A 12 12.60 2.61 18.88
CA ILE A 12 13.51 1.49 18.69
C ILE A 12 13.83 0.91 20.08
N THR A 13 13.64 -0.40 20.25
CA THR A 13 13.90 -1.10 21.51
C THR A 13 15.02 -2.12 21.33
N PHE A 14 15.88 -2.24 22.34
CA PHE A 14 16.96 -3.24 22.37
C PHE A 14 16.43 -4.64 22.69
N SER A 15 15.37 -4.75 23.50
CA SER A 15 14.77 -6.01 23.90
C SER A 15 13.55 -6.35 23.06
N ALA A 16 13.42 -7.64 22.71
CA ALA A 16 12.24 -8.17 22.03
C ALA A 16 11.02 -8.14 22.97
N SER A 17 9.85 -7.80 22.42
CA SER A 17 8.59 -7.74 23.17
C SER A 17 7.50 -8.51 22.43
N VAL A 18 6.92 -9.51 23.10
CA VAL A 18 5.82 -10.31 22.56
C VAL A 18 4.59 -9.45 22.27
N ALA A 19 4.27 -8.50 23.15
CA ALA A 19 3.15 -7.57 22.94
C ALA A 19 3.33 -6.76 21.65
N ARG A 20 4.56 -6.29 21.38
CA ARG A 20 4.87 -5.55 20.14
C ARG A 20 4.85 -6.42 18.89
N LEU A 21 5.25 -7.68 19.01
CA LEU A 21 5.16 -8.65 17.92
C LEU A 21 3.70 -8.89 17.54
N ILE A 22 2.84 -9.17 18.52
CA ILE A 22 1.39 -9.37 18.29
C ILE A 22 0.76 -8.13 17.64
N GLU A 23 1.12 -6.94 18.11
CA GLU A 23 0.66 -5.67 17.54
C GLU A 23 1.12 -5.50 16.08
N GLY A 24 2.35 -5.90 15.78
CA GLY A 24 2.90 -5.88 14.42
C GLY A 24 2.21 -6.87 13.47
N VAL A 25 1.94 -8.09 13.93
CA VAL A 25 1.21 -9.12 13.16
C VAL A 25 -0.19 -8.62 12.81
N ARG A 26 -0.94 -8.11 13.79
CA ARG A 26 -2.29 -7.57 13.56
C ARG A 26 -2.29 -6.42 12.56
N PHE A 27 -1.33 -5.50 12.68
CA PHE A 27 -1.18 -4.42 11.72
C PHE A 27 -0.91 -4.94 10.31
N ASN A 28 -0.02 -5.91 10.17
CA ASN A 28 0.30 -6.50 8.87
C ASN A 28 -0.93 -7.17 8.23
N ASP A 29 -1.70 -7.93 9.02
CA ASP A 29 -2.93 -8.57 8.55
C ASP A 29 -3.97 -7.54 8.09
N GLU A 30 -4.17 -6.45 8.84
CA GLU A 30 -5.11 -5.38 8.45
C GLU A 30 -4.65 -4.63 7.19
N ILE A 31 -3.34 -4.42 7.01
CA ILE A 31 -2.80 -3.83 5.78
C ILE A 31 -3.08 -4.75 4.58
N HIS A 32 -2.92 -6.07 4.73
CA HIS A 32 -3.23 -7.02 3.68
C HIS A 32 -4.74 -7.09 3.33
N LYS A 33 -5.62 -6.72 4.27
CA LYS A 33 -7.07 -6.62 4.03
C LYS A 33 -7.49 -5.36 3.28
N LEU A 34 -6.64 -4.33 3.21
CA LEU A 34 -6.95 -3.15 2.41
C LEU A 34 -7.15 -3.57 0.94
N PRO A 35 -7.97 -2.85 0.15
CA PRO A 35 -8.11 -3.12 -1.28
C PRO A 35 -6.75 -3.16 -2.02
N THR A 36 -5.79 -2.40 -1.50
CA THR A 36 -4.39 -2.33 -1.96
C THR A 36 -3.46 -3.39 -1.33
N GLY A 37 -3.94 -4.12 -0.32
CA GLY A 37 -3.17 -5.00 0.57
C GLY A 37 -2.74 -6.33 -0.03
N ASN A 38 -3.50 -6.83 -1.01
CA ASN A 38 -3.14 -8.00 -1.82
C ASN A 38 -2.63 -7.61 -3.22
N THR A 39 -2.92 -6.38 -3.67
CA THR A 39 -2.52 -5.88 -4.99
C THR A 39 -2.60 -4.36 -4.99
N THR A 40 -1.48 -3.68 -5.22
CA THR A 40 -1.44 -2.23 -5.43
C THR A 40 -1.71 -1.84 -6.89
N PHE A 41 -1.82 -2.83 -7.79
CA PHE A 41 -1.78 -2.74 -9.26
C PHE A 41 -0.56 -2.03 -9.87
N ILE A 42 0.12 -1.18 -9.10
CA ILE A 42 1.43 -0.63 -9.41
C ILE A 42 2.45 -1.76 -9.30
N PRO A 43 3.14 -2.12 -10.41
CA PRO A 43 4.20 -3.12 -10.39
C PRO A 43 5.35 -2.69 -9.46
N LYS A 44 6.04 -3.67 -8.87
CA LYS A 44 7.26 -3.38 -8.12
C LYS A 44 8.34 -2.92 -9.11
N GLY A 45 8.88 -1.71 -8.91
CA GLY A 45 9.89 -1.13 -9.78
C GLY A 45 10.44 0.19 -9.25
N VAL A 46 11.42 0.75 -9.94
CA VAL A 46 11.92 2.11 -9.70
C VAL A 46 11.29 3.03 -10.73
N TYR A 47 10.64 4.09 -10.26
CA TYR A 47 9.95 5.06 -11.10
C TYR A 47 10.57 6.44 -10.91
N HIS A 48 10.85 7.12 -12.02
CA HIS A 48 11.30 8.51 -12.02
C HIS A 48 10.44 9.29 -12.99
N PHE A 49 9.69 10.27 -12.48
CA PHE A 49 8.81 11.12 -13.27
C PHE A 49 9.28 12.56 -13.18
N SER A 50 9.41 13.23 -14.32
CA SER A 50 9.83 14.64 -14.38
C SER A 50 8.73 15.60 -13.95
N ARG A 51 7.46 15.15 -13.96
CA ARG A 51 6.28 15.93 -13.59
C ARG A 51 5.32 15.11 -12.74
N HIS A 52 4.58 15.78 -11.87
CA HIS A 52 3.60 15.14 -11.00
C HIS A 52 2.43 14.54 -11.79
N GLU A 53 2.05 15.17 -12.89
CA GLU A 53 0.98 14.72 -13.78
C GLU A 53 1.30 13.36 -14.40
N ASP A 54 2.58 13.11 -14.72
CA ASP A 54 3.03 11.82 -15.26
C ASP A 54 2.95 10.71 -14.22
N ALA A 55 3.31 11.01 -12.97
CA ALA A 55 3.15 10.08 -11.85
C ALA A 55 1.67 9.75 -11.59
N ASN A 56 0.79 10.76 -11.64
CA ASN A 56 -0.64 10.59 -11.45
C ASN A 56 -1.27 9.75 -12.57
N ARG A 57 -0.89 10.00 -13.82
CA ARG A 57 -1.37 9.22 -14.97
C ARG A 57 -0.92 7.77 -14.87
N HIS A 58 0.36 7.52 -14.58
CA HIS A 58 0.86 6.16 -14.38
C HIS A 58 0.09 5.41 -13.29
N TRP A 59 -0.21 6.09 -12.17
CA TRP A 59 -1.01 5.51 -11.10
C TRP A 59 -2.43 5.16 -11.55
N GLN A 60 -3.09 6.06 -12.28
CA GLN A 60 -4.44 5.83 -12.82
C GLN A 60 -4.46 4.65 -13.80
N ASP A 61 -3.48 4.58 -14.70
CA ASP A 61 -3.36 3.50 -15.69
C ASP A 61 -3.21 2.14 -15.00
N CYS A 62 -2.33 2.05 -14.00
CA CYS A 62 -2.13 0.82 -13.22
C CYS A 62 -3.43 0.38 -12.55
N VAL A 63 -4.15 1.30 -11.90
CA VAL A 63 -5.43 0.98 -11.25
C VAL A 63 -6.48 0.52 -12.26
N ALA A 64 -6.61 1.21 -13.40
CA ALA A 64 -7.57 0.87 -14.44
C ALA A 64 -7.33 -0.52 -15.03
N GLU A 65 -6.07 -0.85 -15.36
CA GLU A 65 -5.68 -2.17 -15.86
C GLU A 65 -5.96 -3.27 -14.83
N GLY A 66 -5.65 -3.00 -13.56
CA GLY A 66 -5.92 -3.91 -12.46
C GLY A 66 -7.40 -4.24 -12.30
N MET A 67 -8.25 -3.21 -12.33
CA MET A 67 -9.69 -3.37 -12.24
C MET A 67 -10.28 -4.10 -13.45
N ALA A 68 -9.75 -3.84 -14.65
CA ALA A 68 -10.17 -4.54 -15.86
C ALA A 68 -9.88 -6.05 -15.78
N LYS A 69 -8.72 -6.45 -15.25
CA LYS A 69 -8.39 -7.88 -15.03
C LYS A 69 -9.35 -8.54 -14.03
N ILE A 70 -9.63 -7.88 -12.91
CA ILE A 70 -10.58 -8.41 -11.92
C ILE A 70 -11.98 -8.55 -12.51
N ALA A 71 -12.43 -7.59 -13.33
CA ALA A 71 -13.72 -7.68 -13.99
C ALA A 71 -13.78 -8.88 -14.96
N LEU A 72 -12.72 -9.10 -15.74
CA LEU A 72 -12.61 -10.23 -16.66
C LEU A 72 -12.65 -11.58 -15.92
N GLU A 73 -11.91 -11.73 -14.83
CA GLU A 73 -11.85 -12.97 -14.02
C GLU A 73 -13.19 -13.32 -13.34
N ARG A 74 -14.10 -12.35 -13.22
CA ARG A 74 -15.44 -12.55 -12.65
C ARG A 74 -16.50 -12.95 -13.69
N THR A 75 -16.15 -12.97 -14.97
CA THR A 75 -17.05 -13.30 -16.10
C THR A 75 -16.93 -14.77 -16.44
#